data_AF-A0A2V7RCP7-F1
#
_entry.id   AF-A0A2V7RCP7-F1
#
_cell.length_a   1.000
_cell.length_b   1.000
_cell.length_c   1.000
_cell.angle_alpha   90.00
_cell.angle_beta   90.00
_cell.angle_gamma   90.00
#
_symmetry.space_group_name_H-M   'P 1'
#
loop_
_entity.id
_entity.type
_entity.pdbx_description
1 polymer ?
#
loop_
_entity_poly.entity_id
_entity_poly.type
_entity_poly.pdbx_seq_one_letter_code
_entity_poly.pdbx_strand_id
1 'polypeptide(L)'
;MTREASQKQRQRPSRSRKRGDVAPTQQSVAAPHGRDGTILSSDRIDLNLTMITPTDPAPSSVETVIPGRFVALLYHDVHPGNAFDYGRLGESATLYHVSEPVFRAHLDVIDNTGVQCLDDDAIHACLAGRGKAGAAGLVLCFDDGWNGAVECAAPVLAERRLPAFFFITTGLVGRRFFAGAAALRRLDPLLFTVGSHGVTHRMLSGLRPDDIRAELCDSRRALEDLLGRPVACLSVPGGAVSRRVVEIAEEAGYTSLFTSAIGMNPMPGGYRCIARIGVRRGTDPTTLQRWVSGDLRRERVRAALLDIPKRMLGARAYSKLRRVLLGDAFGREHFFEP
;
A
#
# COMPACT_ATOMS: atom_id res chain seq x y z
N MET A 1 46.44 44.30 33.46
CA MET A 1 46.59 43.09 34.30
C MET A 1 46.74 41.88 33.37
N THR A 2 47.60 40.94 33.77
CA THR A 2 47.95 39.62 33.17
C THR A 2 46.80 38.88 32.46
N ARG A 3 47.04 38.22 31.30
CA ARG A 3 47.52 36.81 31.15
C ARG A 3 46.73 35.82 32.05
N GLU A 4 46.32 34.64 31.58
CA GLU A 4 47.09 33.69 30.76
C GLU A 4 46.20 32.62 30.08
N ALA A 5 46.74 31.88 29.12
CA ALA A 5 46.11 30.69 28.54
C ALA A 5 46.61 29.40 29.25
N SER A 6 45.83 28.32 29.24
CA SER A 6 46.40 26.99 29.53
C SER A 6 45.73 25.84 28.79
N GLN A 7 46.57 25.03 28.16
CA GLN A 7 46.25 23.88 27.32
C GLN A 7 46.99 22.66 27.90
N LYS A 8 46.27 21.68 28.45
CA LYS A 8 46.80 20.35 28.85
C LYS A 8 45.66 19.32 28.91
N GLN A 9 45.87 18.01 28.77
CA GLN A 9 46.83 17.24 27.99
C GLN A 9 46.31 15.79 27.92
N ARG A 10 46.59 15.05 26.84
CA ARG A 10 46.24 13.62 26.67
C ARG A 10 46.78 12.74 27.81
N GLN A 11 46.03 11.69 28.20
CA GLN A 11 46.61 10.37 28.52
C GLN A 11 45.70 9.20 28.07
N ARG A 12 46.34 8.12 27.62
CA ARG A 12 45.81 6.75 27.39
C ARG A 12 46.79 5.79 28.09
N PRO A 13 46.32 4.64 28.59
CA PRO A 13 46.87 3.34 28.17
C PRO A 13 45.73 2.37 27.75
N SER A 14 45.84 1.44 26.78
CA SER A 14 46.70 0.23 26.68
C SER A 14 46.38 -0.83 27.75
N ARG A 15 46.30 -2.15 27.51
CA ARG A 15 46.45 -3.03 26.31
C ARG A 15 46.02 -4.48 26.70
N SER A 16 45.92 -5.42 25.74
CA SER A 16 45.93 -6.92 25.86
C SER A 16 44.59 -7.65 25.62
N ARG A 17 44.46 -8.88 25.04
CA ARG A 17 45.11 -9.66 23.95
C ARG A 17 44.52 -11.10 23.97
N LYS A 18 44.55 -11.79 22.80
CA LYS A 18 44.21 -13.23 22.49
C LYS A 18 42.73 -13.46 22.09
N ARG A 19 42.37 -13.97 20.90
CA ARG A 19 42.78 -15.14 20.04
C ARG A 19 42.25 -16.49 20.55
N GLY A 20 41.52 -17.19 19.67
CA GLY A 20 41.12 -18.59 19.79
C GLY A 20 40.07 -18.97 18.73
N ASP A 21 40.51 -19.47 17.57
CA ASP A 21 39.65 -20.17 16.60
C ASP A 21 39.32 -21.58 17.12
N VAL A 22 38.25 -22.22 16.59
CA VAL A 22 38.21 -23.62 16.08
C VAL A 22 36.75 -24.03 15.79
N ALA A 23 36.52 -24.45 14.55
CA ALA A 23 35.52 -25.45 14.10
C ALA A 23 36.36 -26.65 13.56
N PRO A 24 35.85 -27.89 13.33
CA PRO A 24 34.58 -28.26 12.68
C PRO A 24 33.81 -29.37 13.47
N THR A 25 32.79 -30.12 13.00
CA THR A 25 32.71 -31.02 11.83
C THR A 25 31.27 -31.54 11.63
N GLN A 26 30.90 -31.83 10.38
CA GLN A 26 29.65 -32.50 10.00
C GLN A 26 29.75 -34.03 10.11
N GLN A 27 28.65 -34.73 10.39
CA GLN A 27 28.48 -36.10 9.89
C GLN A 27 27.00 -36.47 9.73
N SER A 28 26.68 -37.03 8.56
CA SER A 28 25.38 -37.63 8.23
C SER A 28 25.53 -39.15 8.12
N VAL A 29 24.51 -39.91 8.52
CA VAL A 29 24.27 -41.29 8.03
C VAL A 29 22.77 -41.52 7.90
N ALA A 30 22.37 -42.26 6.86
CA ALA A 30 20.98 -42.53 6.49
C ALA A 30 20.39 -43.77 7.18
N ALA A 31 19.07 -43.94 7.04
CA ALA A 31 18.34 -45.16 7.39
C ALA A 31 18.39 -46.22 6.27
N PRO A 32 18.15 -47.52 6.57
CA PRO A 32 17.85 -48.54 5.58
C PRO A 32 16.38 -49.03 5.62
N HIS A 33 15.87 -49.46 4.46
CA HIS A 33 14.62 -50.21 4.30
C HIS A 33 14.76 -51.69 4.74
N GLY A 34 13.62 -52.33 5.02
CA GLY A 34 13.43 -53.79 5.02
C GLY A 34 12.03 -54.14 4.49
N ARG A 35 11.91 -55.21 3.70
CA ARG A 35 10.67 -55.68 3.03
C ARG A 35 10.26 -57.10 3.53
N ASP A 36 9.16 -57.61 2.95
CA ASP A 36 8.69 -59.01 2.91
C ASP A 36 8.02 -59.50 4.22
N GLY A 37 6.89 -60.24 4.31
CA GLY A 37 5.91 -60.87 3.41
C GLY A 37 4.71 -61.36 4.28
N THR A 38 3.77 -62.26 3.94
CA THR A 38 3.43 -63.07 2.75
C THR A 38 1.92 -63.46 2.80
N ILE A 39 1.40 -63.99 1.68
CA ILE A 39 0.04 -64.46 1.31
C ILE A 39 -0.65 -65.46 2.28
N LEU A 40 -2.00 -65.37 2.38
CA LEU A 40 -3.08 -66.42 2.48
C LEU A 40 -4.30 -65.84 3.25
N SER A 41 -5.58 -66.17 3.06
CA SER A 41 -6.35 -66.96 2.07
C SER A 41 -7.83 -66.52 2.09
N SER A 42 -8.60 -66.78 1.02
CA SER A 42 -10.07 -66.96 0.96
C SER A 42 -10.98 -66.38 2.06
N ASP A 43 -11.89 -65.47 1.68
CA ASP A 43 -13.32 -65.84 1.57
C ASP A 43 -14.13 -64.86 0.69
N ARG A 44 -15.20 -65.37 0.07
CA ARG A 44 -16.08 -64.62 -0.83
C ARG A 44 -17.23 -63.98 -0.06
N ILE A 45 -17.41 -62.66 -0.22
CA ILE A 45 -18.69 -62.00 0.01
C ILE A 45 -18.98 -61.12 -1.21
N ASP A 46 -19.96 -61.53 -2.02
CA ASP A 46 -20.44 -60.76 -3.17
C ASP A 46 -21.29 -59.58 -2.69
N LEU A 47 -20.61 -58.46 -2.41
CA LEU A 47 -21.27 -57.15 -2.33
C LEU A 47 -21.23 -56.50 -3.71
N ASN A 48 -22.39 -56.50 -4.37
CA ASN A 48 -22.58 -55.86 -5.68
C ASN A 48 -22.53 -54.33 -5.53
N LEU A 49 -21.32 -53.80 -5.37
CA LEU A 49 -21.07 -52.38 -5.17
C LEU A 49 -21.11 -51.67 -6.52
N THR A 50 -22.28 -51.13 -6.87
CA THR A 50 -22.41 -50.22 -8.01
C THR A 50 -21.40 -49.08 -7.85
N MET A 51 -20.39 -49.05 -8.72
CA MET A 51 -19.39 -48.00 -8.76
C MET A 51 -20.05 -46.70 -9.20
N ILE A 52 -20.65 -45.99 -8.25
CA ILE A 52 -20.96 -44.57 -8.40
C ILE A 52 -19.60 -43.87 -8.41
N THR A 53 -19.03 -43.70 -9.61
CA THR A 53 -17.95 -42.77 -9.83
C THR A 53 -18.41 -41.41 -9.30
N PRO A 54 -17.68 -40.76 -8.38
CA PRO A 54 -17.92 -39.37 -8.08
C PRO A 54 -17.67 -38.60 -9.37
N THR A 55 -18.74 -38.20 -10.06
CA THR A 55 -18.66 -37.06 -10.96
C THR A 55 -18.44 -35.87 -10.06
N ASP A 56 -17.16 -35.54 -9.82
CA ASP A 56 -16.80 -34.21 -9.35
C ASP A 56 -17.55 -33.22 -10.25
N PRO A 57 -18.37 -32.32 -9.69
CA PRO A 57 -18.90 -31.23 -10.47
C PRO A 57 -17.66 -30.46 -10.95
N ALA A 58 -17.43 -30.47 -12.26
CA ALA A 58 -16.38 -29.66 -12.87
C ALA A 58 -16.50 -28.25 -12.27
N PRO A 59 -15.41 -27.69 -11.71
CA PRO A 59 -15.51 -26.47 -10.93
C PRO A 59 -16.22 -25.44 -11.79
N SER A 60 -17.40 -25.02 -11.36
CA SER A 60 -18.18 -24.03 -12.07
C SER A 60 -17.38 -22.74 -12.01
N SER A 61 -16.60 -22.51 -13.07
CA SER A 61 -15.86 -21.29 -13.29
C SER A 61 -16.90 -20.20 -13.54
N VAL A 62 -17.47 -19.70 -12.45
CA VAL A 62 -18.22 -18.45 -12.42
C VAL A 62 -17.19 -17.42 -12.86
N GLU A 63 -17.21 -17.12 -14.15
CA GLU A 63 -16.29 -16.20 -14.79
C GLU A 63 -16.43 -14.86 -14.06
N THR A 64 -15.43 -14.52 -13.25
CA THR A 64 -15.52 -13.39 -12.33
C THR A 64 -15.64 -12.12 -13.16
N VAL A 65 -16.85 -11.56 -13.18
CA VAL A 65 -17.24 -10.49 -14.09
C VAL A 65 -16.53 -9.19 -13.71
N ILE A 66 -15.37 -8.96 -14.33
CA ILE A 66 -14.57 -7.75 -14.11
C ILE A 66 -15.41 -6.51 -14.45
N PRO A 67 -15.56 -5.51 -13.54
CA PRO A 67 -16.35 -4.32 -13.81
C PRO A 67 -15.71 -3.42 -14.88
N GLY A 68 -16.53 -2.79 -15.71
CA GLY A 68 -16.07 -1.83 -16.75
C GLY A 68 -15.71 -0.44 -16.22
N ARG A 69 -15.86 -0.19 -14.91
CA ARG A 69 -15.46 1.04 -14.21
C ARG A 69 -15.23 0.78 -12.72
N PHE A 70 -14.50 1.65 -12.03
CA PHE A 70 -14.31 1.56 -10.57
C PHE A 70 -14.04 2.90 -9.87
N VAL A 71 -14.35 2.93 -8.57
CA VAL A 71 -13.94 3.99 -7.64
C VAL A 71 -12.75 3.48 -6.81
N ALA A 72 -11.73 4.30 -6.61
CA ALA A 72 -10.60 3.95 -5.75
C ALA A 72 -10.60 4.80 -4.47
N LEU A 73 -10.71 4.15 -3.31
CA LEU A 73 -10.63 4.78 -2.00
C LEU A 73 -9.17 4.88 -1.55
N LEU A 74 -8.78 6.06 -1.08
CA LEU A 74 -7.44 6.35 -0.57
C LEU A 74 -7.50 6.55 0.96
N TYR A 75 -7.06 5.55 1.70
CA TYR A 75 -6.73 5.61 3.13
C TYR A 75 -5.25 5.97 3.31
N HIS A 76 -4.82 6.37 4.50
CA HIS A 76 -3.41 6.55 4.84
C HIS A 76 -3.05 5.68 6.04
N ASP A 77 -3.57 6.01 7.22
CA ASP A 77 -3.39 5.20 8.44
C ASP A 77 -4.73 4.73 9.01
N VAL A 78 -4.70 3.55 9.63
CA VAL A 78 -5.82 2.94 10.38
C VAL A 78 -5.31 2.58 11.76
N HIS A 79 -5.55 3.43 12.75
CA HIS A 79 -4.98 3.24 14.08
C HIS A 79 -5.85 2.35 14.97
N PRO A 80 -5.25 1.62 15.93
CA PRO A 80 -6.01 0.85 16.91
C PRO A 80 -6.85 1.77 17.80
N GLY A 81 -8.02 1.27 18.24
CA GLY A 81 -8.92 1.97 19.16
C GLY A 81 -9.49 3.29 18.62
N ASN A 82 -10.21 4.03 19.47
CA ASN A 82 -10.89 5.26 19.05
C ASN A 82 -9.98 6.50 18.95
N ALA A 83 -8.78 6.45 19.53
CA ALA A 83 -7.79 7.51 19.48
C ALA A 83 -6.38 6.92 19.59
N PHE A 84 -5.39 7.58 18.99
CA PHE A 84 -3.99 7.19 19.02
C PHE A 84 -3.09 8.42 19.15
N ASP A 85 -2.06 8.34 20.00
CA ASP A 85 -1.14 9.46 20.24
C ASP A 85 -0.03 9.51 19.17
N TYR A 86 -0.25 10.37 18.18
CA TYR A 86 0.74 10.70 17.16
C TYR A 86 1.78 11.74 17.62
N GLY A 87 1.75 12.15 18.89
CA GLY A 87 2.63 13.16 19.47
C GLY A 87 2.41 14.54 18.85
N ARG A 88 3.45 15.07 18.19
CA ARG A 88 3.45 16.41 17.57
C ARG A 88 3.23 16.41 16.05
N LEU A 89 2.63 15.35 15.50
CA LEU A 89 2.21 15.38 14.10
C LEU A 89 1.05 16.38 13.91
N GLY A 90 1.13 17.17 12.84
CA GLY A 90 0.17 18.23 12.54
C GLY A 90 -1.18 17.70 12.04
N GLU A 91 -2.19 18.58 12.07
CA GLU A 91 -3.55 18.24 11.65
C GLU A 91 -3.61 17.88 10.16
N SER A 92 -2.73 18.45 9.32
CA SER A 92 -2.70 18.05 7.90
C SER A 92 -2.22 16.62 7.64
N ALA A 93 -1.48 16.01 8.57
CA ALA A 93 -1.13 14.59 8.54
C ALA A 93 -2.28 13.74 9.10
N THR A 94 -2.72 14.03 10.33
CA THR A 94 -3.72 13.22 11.04
C THR A 94 -5.15 13.34 10.49
N LEU A 95 -5.42 14.27 9.56
CA LEU A 95 -6.71 14.39 8.85
C LEU A 95 -7.08 13.11 8.07
N TYR A 96 -6.09 12.36 7.60
CA TYR A 96 -6.27 11.14 6.80
C TYR A 96 -6.17 9.85 7.60
N HIS A 97 -6.04 9.95 8.92
CA HIS A 97 -6.01 8.81 9.82
C HIS A 97 -7.43 8.49 10.26
N VAL A 98 -7.81 7.22 10.13
CA VAL A 98 -9.09 6.70 10.64
C VAL A 98 -8.84 5.71 11.77
N SER A 99 -9.82 5.50 12.63
CA SER A 99 -9.76 4.46 13.65
C SER A 99 -10.15 3.10 13.07
N GLU A 100 -9.62 2.01 13.60
CA GLU A 100 -9.99 0.65 13.20
C GLU A 100 -11.51 0.39 13.29
N PRO A 101 -12.25 0.84 14.33
CA PRO A 101 -13.71 0.70 14.36
C PRO A 101 -14.44 1.44 13.23
N VAL A 102 -13.96 2.63 12.85
CA VAL A 102 -14.52 3.38 11.69
C VAL A 102 -14.17 2.67 10.39
N PHE A 103 -12.96 2.14 10.25
CA PHE A 103 -12.55 1.36 9.10
C PHE A 103 -13.38 0.06 8.95
N ARG A 104 -13.60 -0.70 10.04
CA ARG A 104 -14.50 -1.86 10.02
C ARG A 104 -15.92 -1.49 9.59
N ALA A 105 -16.47 -0.38 10.12
CA ALA A 105 -17.78 0.13 9.68
C ALA A 105 -17.79 0.58 8.20
N HIS A 106 -16.67 1.02 7.64
CA HIS A 106 -16.55 1.27 6.19
C HIS A 106 -16.57 -0.03 5.38
N LEU A 107 -15.88 -1.08 5.85
CA LEU A 107 -15.93 -2.40 5.21
C LEU A 107 -17.34 -3.03 5.31
N ASP A 108 -18.05 -2.81 6.42
CA ASP A 108 -19.45 -3.27 6.56
C ASP A 108 -20.35 -2.63 5.50
N VAL A 109 -20.15 -1.35 5.16
CA VAL A 109 -20.87 -0.72 4.03
C VAL A 109 -20.50 -1.38 2.71
N ILE A 110 -19.22 -1.67 2.47
CA ILE A 110 -18.74 -2.30 1.23
C ILE A 110 -19.39 -3.68 1.06
N ASP A 111 -19.33 -4.54 2.08
CA ASP A 111 -19.92 -5.88 2.05
C ASP A 111 -21.45 -5.82 1.81
N ASN A 112 -22.15 -4.91 2.51
CA ASN A 112 -23.60 -4.72 2.35
C ASN A 112 -24.00 -4.18 0.95
N THR A 113 -23.09 -3.58 0.18
CA THR A 113 -23.38 -3.20 -1.22
C THR A 113 -23.16 -4.33 -2.23
N GLY A 114 -22.42 -5.38 -1.87
CA GLY A 114 -22.00 -6.42 -2.82
C GLY A 114 -21.09 -5.91 -3.94
N VAL A 115 -20.45 -4.73 -3.77
CA VAL A 115 -19.49 -4.21 -4.75
C VAL A 115 -18.26 -5.10 -4.81
N GLN A 116 -17.76 -5.39 -6.01
CA GLN A 116 -16.52 -6.16 -6.15
C GLN A 116 -15.32 -5.26 -5.85
N CYS A 117 -14.53 -5.61 -4.82
CA CYS A 117 -13.19 -5.07 -4.65
C CYS A 117 -12.23 -5.70 -5.67
N LEU A 118 -11.42 -4.86 -6.33
CA LEU A 118 -10.56 -5.24 -7.46
C LEU A 118 -9.09 -5.31 -7.05
N ASP A 119 -8.42 -6.37 -7.50
CA ASP A 119 -6.97 -6.54 -7.48
C ASP A 119 -6.29 -5.90 -8.71
N ASP A 120 -4.99 -6.11 -8.87
CA ASP A 120 -4.17 -5.52 -9.94
C ASP A 120 -4.58 -6.01 -11.33
N ASP A 121 -4.85 -7.32 -11.48
CA ASP A 121 -5.29 -7.91 -12.74
C ASP A 121 -6.67 -7.41 -13.16
N ALA A 122 -7.62 -7.31 -12.22
CA ALA A 122 -8.96 -6.79 -12.47
C ALA A 122 -8.94 -5.29 -12.80
N ILE A 123 -8.09 -4.49 -12.14
CA ILE A 123 -7.87 -3.09 -12.51
C ILE A 123 -7.27 -3.00 -13.92
N HIS A 124 -6.22 -3.74 -14.22
CA HIS A 124 -5.57 -3.72 -15.54
C HIS A 124 -6.52 -4.19 -16.66
N ALA A 125 -7.39 -5.17 -16.40
CA ALA A 125 -8.45 -5.58 -17.33
C ALA A 125 -9.52 -4.49 -17.52
N CYS A 126 -9.97 -3.83 -16.44
CA CYS A 126 -10.90 -2.71 -16.51
C CYS A 126 -10.32 -1.53 -17.34
N LEU A 127 -9.09 -1.12 -17.03
CA LEU A 127 -8.39 -0.01 -17.71
C LEU A 127 -8.11 -0.31 -19.19
N ALA A 128 -7.91 -1.58 -19.55
CA ALA A 128 -7.79 -2.05 -20.93
C ALA A 128 -9.14 -2.19 -21.67
N GLY A 129 -10.27 -1.82 -21.05
CA GLY A 129 -11.60 -1.91 -21.66
C GLY A 129 -12.17 -3.33 -21.74
N ARG A 130 -11.60 -4.29 -21.01
CA ARG A 130 -12.06 -5.70 -20.95
C ARG A 130 -13.14 -5.96 -19.90
N GLY A 131 -13.52 -4.93 -19.12
CA GLY A 131 -14.55 -5.05 -18.09
C GLY A 131 -15.98 -4.87 -18.62
N LYS A 132 -16.96 -5.49 -17.97
CA LYS A 132 -18.39 -5.44 -18.32
C LYS A 132 -18.97 -4.04 -18.14
N ALA A 133 -19.57 -3.50 -19.20
CA ALA A 133 -20.27 -2.23 -19.17
C ALA A 133 -21.39 -2.19 -18.11
N GLY A 134 -21.58 -1.03 -17.46
CA GLY A 134 -22.58 -0.80 -16.42
C GLY A 134 -22.15 -1.22 -15.01
N ALA A 135 -21.45 -2.34 -14.87
CA ALA A 135 -20.90 -2.81 -13.60
C ALA A 135 -19.86 -1.82 -13.04
N ALA A 136 -19.79 -1.68 -11.72
CA ALA A 136 -18.83 -0.84 -11.02
C ALA A 136 -18.11 -1.64 -9.91
N GLY A 137 -16.80 -1.50 -9.82
CA GLY A 137 -15.97 -2.06 -8.75
C GLY A 137 -15.44 -1.00 -7.79
N LEU A 138 -14.73 -1.47 -6.78
CA LEU A 138 -14.05 -0.67 -5.77
C LEU A 138 -12.57 -1.05 -5.72
N VAL A 139 -11.69 -0.10 -5.40
CA VAL A 139 -10.27 -0.36 -5.12
C VAL A 139 -9.92 0.26 -3.78
N LEU A 140 -9.20 -0.48 -2.94
CA LEU A 140 -8.75 -0.01 -1.63
C LEU A 140 -7.24 0.27 -1.70
N CYS A 141 -6.84 1.50 -1.40
CA CYS A 141 -5.45 1.97 -1.43
C CYS A 141 -5.05 2.56 -0.08
N PHE A 142 -3.83 2.28 0.37
CA PHE A 142 -3.19 2.85 1.56
C PHE A 142 -1.87 3.50 1.15
N ASP A 143 -1.73 4.81 1.33
CA ASP A 143 -0.48 5.54 1.04
C ASP A 143 0.49 5.58 2.24
N ASP A 144 1.68 6.11 2.00
CA ASP A 144 2.83 6.31 2.90
C ASP A 144 3.52 5.06 3.48
N GLY A 145 2.76 4.01 3.82
CA GLY A 145 3.26 2.83 4.53
C GLY A 145 3.18 2.95 6.07
N TRP A 146 2.14 3.61 6.57
CA TRP A 146 1.86 3.70 8.02
C TRP A 146 1.73 2.32 8.67
N ASN A 147 2.14 2.23 9.95
CA ASN A 147 2.12 0.97 10.68
C ASN A 147 0.69 0.47 10.96
N GLY A 148 -0.28 1.37 11.20
CA GLY A 148 -1.67 0.96 11.41
C GLY A 148 -2.31 0.41 10.13
N ALA A 149 -2.00 0.96 8.96
CA ALA A 149 -2.41 0.35 7.69
C ALA A 149 -1.92 -1.09 7.55
N VAL A 150 -0.67 -1.38 7.90
CA VAL A 150 -0.08 -2.73 7.71
C VAL A 150 -0.44 -3.70 8.84
N GLU A 151 -0.40 -3.28 10.10
CA GLU A 151 -0.59 -4.17 11.26
C GLU A 151 -2.03 -4.14 11.82
N CYS A 152 -2.87 -3.17 11.42
CA CYS A 152 -4.29 -3.10 11.82
C CYS A 152 -5.26 -3.24 10.63
N ALA A 153 -5.06 -2.54 9.50
CA ALA A 153 -5.99 -2.65 8.37
C ALA A 153 -5.83 -3.96 7.58
N ALA A 154 -4.60 -4.38 7.28
CA ALA A 154 -4.36 -5.58 6.46
C ALA A 154 -4.93 -6.87 7.06
N PRO A 155 -4.85 -7.16 8.38
CA PRO A 155 -5.54 -8.31 8.97
C PRO A 155 -7.06 -8.29 8.74
N VAL A 156 -7.72 -7.14 8.89
CA VAL A 156 -9.17 -7.00 8.68
C VAL A 156 -9.57 -7.19 7.22
N LEU A 157 -8.73 -6.72 6.29
CA LEU A 157 -8.92 -6.97 4.86
C LEU A 157 -8.75 -8.45 4.53
N ALA A 158 -7.79 -9.14 5.16
CA ALA A 158 -7.57 -10.58 5.00
C ALA A 158 -8.71 -11.43 5.57
N GLU A 159 -9.25 -11.07 6.75
CA GLU A 159 -10.47 -11.66 7.34
C GLU A 159 -11.63 -11.67 6.33
N ARG A 160 -11.78 -10.60 5.55
CA ARG A 160 -12.85 -10.42 4.54
C ARG A 160 -12.45 -10.80 3.11
N ARG A 161 -11.22 -11.27 2.89
CA ARG A 161 -10.63 -11.58 1.57
C ARG A 161 -10.73 -10.40 0.57
N LEU A 162 -10.60 -9.17 1.05
CA LEU A 162 -10.69 -7.96 0.23
C LEU A 162 -9.30 -7.57 -0.32
N PRO A 163 -9.07 -7.54 -1.64
CA PRO A 163 -7.80 -7.12 -2.20
C PRO A 163 -7.55 -5.63 -1.97
N ALA A 164 -6.28 -5.27 -1.77
CA ALA A 164 -5.87 -3.89 -1.49
C ALA A 164 -4.44 -3.58 -1.94
N PHE A 165 -4.17 -2.29 -2.10
CA PHE A 165 -2.88 -1.73 -2.50
C PHE A 165 -2.23 -0.99 -1.34
N PHE A 166 -0.96 -1.28 -1.07
CA PHE A 166 -0.15 -0.60 -0.06
C PHE A 166 1.02 0.10 -0.74
N PHE A 167 1.01 1.43 -0.76
CA PHE A 167 2.04 2.25 -1.39
C PHE A 167 3.03 2.75 -0.34
N ILE A 168 4.28 2.31 -0.47
CA ILE A 168 5.29 2.48 0.59
C ILE A 168 6.28 3.58 0.23
N THR A 169 6.43 4.56 1.12
CA THR A 169 7.54 5.53 1.04
C THR A 169 8.80 4.85 1.61
N THR A 170 9.74 4.46 0.76
CA THR A 170 10.84 3.55 1.20
C THR A 170 11.75 4.17 2.25
N GLY A 171 11.97 5.48 2.20
CA GLY A 171 12.77 6.20 3.20
C GLY A 171 12.11 6.30 4.58
N LEU A 172 10.83 5.95 4.73
CA LEU A 172 10.09 5.94 6.00
C LEU A 172 10.01 4.55 6.66
N VAL A 173 10.32 3.47 5.94
CA VAL A 173 10.23 2.09 6.45
C VAL A 173 11.01 1.93 7.76
N GLY A 174 10.34 1.41 8.79
CA GLY A 174 10.91 1.22 10.13
C GLY A 174 11.15 2.50 10.94
N ARG A 175 10.77 3.68 10.46
CA ARG A 175 10.72 4.91 11.30
C ARG A 175 9.51 4.86 12.24
N ARG A 176 9.50 5.74 13.24
CA ARG A 176 8.37 5.91 14.17
C ARG A 176 7.06 6.09 13.39
N PHE A 177 6.04 5.28 13.74
CA PHE A 177 4.72 5.19 13.12
C PHE A 177 4.63 4.52 11.73
N PHE A 178 5.74 4.12 11.11
CA PHE A 178 5.74 3.47 9.79
C PHE A 178 6.07 1.99 9.91
N ALA A 179 5.52 1.19 8.98
CA ALA A 179 5.70 -0.25 8.98
C ALA A 179 7.19 -0.64 8.84
N GLY A 180 7.62 -1.64 9.59
CA GLY A 180 8.96 -2.21 9.47
C GLY A 180 9.07 -3.18 8.28
N ALA A 181 10.30 -3.39 7.79
CA ALA A 181 10.60 -4.36 6.72
C ALA A 181 10.02 -5.76 6.97
N ALA A 182 10.00 -6.22 8.22
CA ALA A 182 9.41 -7.51 8.60
C ALA A 182 7.87 -7.54 8.49
N ALA A 183 7.18 -6.41 8.68
CA ALA A 183 5.73 -6.30 8.53
C ALA A 183 5.35 -6.30 7.05
N LEU A 184 6.06 -5.53 6.23
CA LEU A 184 5.84 -5.46 4.79
C LEU A 184 6.02 -6.81 4.07
N ARG A 185 6.98 -7.63 4.52
CA ARG A 185 7.16 -9.01 4.02
C ARG A 185 6.05 -10.00 4.42
N ARG A 186 5.23 -9.68 5.44
CA ARG A 186 4.10 -10.53 5.87
C ARG A 186 2.79 -10.19 5.15
N LEU A 187 2.73 -9.11 4.37
CA LEU A 187 1.57 -8.82 3.54
C LEU A 187 1.40 -9.95 2.51
N ASP A 188 0.26 -10.63 2.56
CA ASP A 188 -0.05 -11.75 1.67
C ASP A 188 0.07 -11.32 0.19
N PRO A 189 1.02 -11.86 -0.59
CA PRO A 189 1.23 -11.45 -1.97
C PRO A 189 0.08 -11.87 -2.90
N LEU A 190 -0.81 -12.77 -2.48
CA LEU A 190 -1.99 -13.21 -3.23
C LEU A 190 -3.21 -12.29 -3.03
N LEU A 191 -3.20 -11.45 -1.99
CA LEU A 191 -4.29 -10.52 -1.67
C LEU A 191 -3.87 -9.05 -1.75
N PHE A 192 -2.59 -8.75 -1.48
CA PHE A 192 -2.09 -7.39 -1.33
C PHE A 192 -0.97 -7.06 -2.34
N THR A 193 -1.24 -6.06 -3.16
CA THR A 193 -0.27 -5.46 -4.08
C THR A 193 0.51 -4.39 -3.34
N VAL A 194 1.84 -4.55 -3.26
CA VAL A 194 2.71 -3.51 -2.69
C VAL A 194 3.27 -2.66 -3.82
N GLY A 195 2.97 -1.36 -3.78
CA GLY A 195 3.43 -0.35 -4.72
C GLY A 195 4.43 0.62 -4.09
N SER A 196 5.03 1.47 -4.92
CA SER A 196 5.92 2.54 -4.45
C SER A 196 5.15 3.82 -4.11
N HIS A 197 5.66 4.57 -3.13
CA HIS A 197 5.32 5.99 -2.90
C HIS A 197 6.57 6.89 -2.91
N GLY A 198 7.58 6.53 -3.72
CA GLY A 198 8.86 7.23 -3.78
C GLY A 198 9.77 6.94 -2.59
N VAL A 199 10.90 7.66 -2.49
CA VAL A 199 11.88 7.50 -1.41
C VAL A 199 11.61 8.48 -0.28
N THR A 200 11.37 9.76 -0.59
CA THR A 200 11.33 10.84 0.40
C THR A 200 9.95 11.51 0.56
N HIS A 201 8.92 11.00 -0.14
CA HIS A 201 7.58 11.61 -0.22
C HIS A 201 7.63 13.09 -0.71
N ARG A 202 8.62 13.45 -1.53
CA ARG A 202 8.70 14.79 -2.13
C ARG A 202 7.76 14.90 -3.32
N MET A 203 7.12 16.07 -3.46
CA MET A 203 6.23 16.40 -4.57
C MET A 203 6.96 16.35 -5.93
N LEU A 204 6.87 15.21 -6.64
CA LEU A 204 7.67 14.91 -7.84
C LEU A 204 7.53 15.95 -8.95
N SER A 205 6.34 16.51 -9.14
CA SER A 205 6.09 17.54 -10.16
C SER A 205 6.97 18.80 -10.00
N GLY A 206 7.45 19.09 -8.78
CA GLY A 206 8.35 20.21 -8.50
C GLY A 206 9.85 19.90 -8.55
N LEU A 207 10.25 18.67 -8.87
CA LEU A 207 11.66 18.23 -8.93
C LEU A 207 12.26 18.40 -10.34
N ARG A 208 13.58 18.19 -10.50
CA ARG A 208 14.24 18.09 -11.81
C ARG A 208 14.10 16.65 -12.35
N PRO A 209 14.26 16.41 -13.67
CA PRO A 209 14.09 15.06 -14.25
C PRO A 209 14.90 13.98 -13.55
N ASP A 210 16.18 14.24 -13.26
CA ASP A 210 17.07 13.24 -12.64
C ASP A 210 16.73 12.99 -11.17
N ASP A 211 16.27 14.02 -10.45
CA ASP A 211 15.76 13.87 -9.08
C ASP A 211 14.46 13.04 -9.06
N ILE A 212 13.59 13.17 -10.07
CA ILE A 212 12.39 12.32 -10.24
C ILE A 212 12.82 10.88 -10.53
N ARG A 213 13.77 10.68 -11.44
CA ARG A 213 14.25 9.35 -11.81
C ARG A 213 14.90 8.63 -10.62
N ALA A 214 15.66 9.34 -9.78
CA ALA A 214 16.20 8.79 -8.53
C ALA A 214 15.07 8.35 -7.56
N GLU A 215 14.12 9.26 -7.24
CA GLU A 215 12.97 8.93 -6.37
C GLU A 215 12.18 7.71 -6.86
N LEU A 216 12.03 7.54 -8.17
CA LEU A 216 11.24 6.47 -8.76
C LEU A 216 12.03 5.15 -8.91
N CYS A 217 13.25 5.17 -9.45
CA CYS A 217 14.05 3.96 -9.63
C CYS A 217 14.55 3.38 -8.30
N ASP A 218 14.98 4.23 -7.36
CA ASP A 218 15.57 3.74 -6.10
C ASP A 218 14.49 3.24 -5.13
N SER A 219 13.30 3.85 -5.12
CA SER A 219 12.16 3.34 -4.34
C SER A 219 11.64 2.01 -4.90
N ARG A 220 11.54 1.89 -6.22
CA ARG A 220 11.21 0.61 -6.88
C ARG A 220 12.20 -0.48 -6.48
N ARG A 221 13.49 -0.26 -6.72
CA ARG A 221 14.55 -1.25 -6.43
C ARG A 221 14.55 -1.66 -4.96
N ALA A 222 14.46 -0.69 -4.05
CA ALA A 222 14.44 -0.98 -2.61
C ALA A 222 13.23 -1.82 -2.17
N LEU A 223 12.08 -1.72 -2.83
CA LEU A 223 10.92 -2.58 -2.57
C LEU A 223 11.05 -3.95 -3.25
N GLU A 224 11.57 -4.02 -4.47
CA GLU A 224 11.85 -5.29 -5.15
C GLU A 224 12.88 -6.12 -4.36
N ASP A 225 13.96 -5.50 -3.87
CA ASP A 225 14.96 -6.10 -2.98
C ASP A 225 14.36 -6.51 -1.62
N LEU A 226 13.42 -5.73 -1.08
CA LEU A 226 12.77 -6.01 0.20
C LEU A 226 11.83 -7.22 0.11
N LEU A 227 11.04 -7.31 -0.97
CA LEU A 227 9.91 -8.22 -1.12
C LEU A 227 10.22 -9.46 -1.96
N GLY A 228 11.28 -9.44 -2.78
CA GLY A 228 11.62 -10.53 -3.70
C GLY A 228 10.64 -10.69 -4.88
N ARG A 229 9.83 -9.66 -5.17
CA ARG A 229 8.85 -9.64 -6.28
C ARG A 229 8.82 -8.27 -6.99
N PRO A 230 8.42 -8.21 -8.28
CA PRO A 230 8.36 -6.95 -9.03
C PRO A 230 7.42 -5.92 -8.41
N VAL A 231 7.74 -4.63 -8.60
CA VAL A 231 6.91 -3.50 -8.15
C VAL A 231 6.55 -2.61 -9.34
N ALA A 232 5.32 -2.77 -9.84
CA ALA A 232 4.83 -2.11 -11.07
C ALA A 232 3.86 -0.94 -10.81
N CYS A 233 3.32 -0.81 -9.59
CA CYS A 233 2.39 0.25 -9.22
C CYS A 233 3.07 1.41 -8.46
N LEU A 234 2.72 2.64 -8.81
CA LEU A 234 3.18 3.87 -8.16
C LEU A 234 1.99 4.70 -7.68
N SER A 235 1.96 5.07 -6.41
CA SER A 235 1.17 6.22 -5.96
C SER A 235 2.07 7.46 -6.01
N VAL A 236 1.61 8.55 -6.61
CA VAL A 236 2.42 9.77 -6.78
C VAL A 236 2.35 10.63 -5.52
N PRO A 237 3.46 10.92 -4.81
CA PRO A 237 3.46 11.71 -3.57
C PRO A 237 2.76 13.07 -3.71
N GLY A 238 1.80 13.32 -2.82
CA GLY A 238 0.93 14.51 -2.85
C GLY A 238 -0.01 14.61 -4.06
N GLY A 239 -0.06 13.59 -4.93
CA GLY A 239 -1.02 13.41 -6.00
C GLY A 239 -0.92 14.34 -7.22
N ALA A 240 0.05 15.26 -7.26
CA ALA A 240 0.20 16.21 -8.35
C ALA A 240 1.06 15.65 -9.48
N VAL A 241 0.41 15.05 -10.47
CA VAL A 241 1.02 14.50 -11.68
C VAL A 241 1.24 15.60 -12.73
N SER A 242 2.35 15.52 -13.45
CA SER A 242 2.57 16.23 -14.71
C SER A 242 3.04 15.24 -15.78
N ARG A 243 2.90 15.59 -17.06
CA ARG A 243 3.30 14.73 -18.20
C ARG A 243 4.70 14.13 -18.01
N ARG A 244 5.68 14.96 -17.62
CA ARG A 244 7.05 14.56 -17.30
C ARG A 244 7.16 13.52 -16.17
N VAL A 245 6.29 13.57 -15.16
CA VAL A 245 6.27 12.56 -14.08
C VAL A 245 5.73 11.23 -14.60
N VAL A 246 4.75 11.25 -15.51
CA VAL A 246 4.25 10.03 -16.17
C VAL A 246 5.35 9.39 -17.03
N GLU A 247 5.96 10.17 -17.93
CA GLU A 247 7.00 9.69 -18.84
C GLU A 247 8.19 9.06 -18.07
N ILE A 248 8.70 9.72 -17.02
CA ILE A 248 9.81 9.19 -16.21
C ILE A 248 9.38 7.97 -15.37
N ALA A 249 8.11 7.87 -14.94
CA ALA A 249 7.60 6.69 -14.25
C ALA A 249 7.49 5.47 -15.19
N GLU A 250 7.09 5.69 -16.44
CA GLU A 250 7.07 4.65 -17.47
C GLU A 250 8.49 4.20 -17.84
N GLU A 251 9.45 5.12 -17.95
CA GLU A 251 10.89 4.79 -18.10
C GLU A 251 11.43 3.99 -16.90
N ALA A 252 10.99 4.30 -15.68
CA ALA A 252 11.28 3.52 -14.47
C ALA A 252 10.47 2.19 -14.40
N GLY A 253 9.64 1.91 -15.40
CA GLY A 253 8.91 0.66 -15.60
C GLY A 253 7.66 0.50 -14.73
N TYR A 254 7.06 1.59 -14.24
CA TYR A 254 5.74 1.55 -13.61
C TYR A 254 4.63 1.47 -14.66
N THR A 255 3.61 0.63 -14.43
CA THR A 255 2.49 0.37 -15.34
C THR A 255 1.22 1.14 -14.95
N SER A 256 1.05 1.42 -13.67
CA SER A 256 -0.15 2.06 -13.09
C SER A 256 0.24 3.20 -12.13
N LEU A 257 -0.30 4.40 -12.38
CA LEU A 257 -0.03 5.59 -11.58
C LEU A 257 -1.29 6.05 -10.83
N PHE A 258 -1.29 5.89 -9.52
CA PHE A 258 -2.37 6.33 -8.64
C PHE A 258 -2.16 7.80 -8.23
N THR A 259 -3.24 8.58 -8.31
CA THR A 259 -3.21 10.05 -8.17
C THR A 259 -4.16 10.52 -7.06
N SER A 260 -4.22 11.82 -6.78
CA SER A 260 -5.25 12.42 -5.89
C SER A 260 -6.32 13.21 -6.66
N ALA A 261 -6.47 12.96 -7.96
CA ALA A 261 -7.60 13.45 -8.74
C ALA A 261 -8.87 12.65 -8.36
N ILE A 262 -10.01 13.32 -8.15
CA ILE A 262 -11.27 12.67 -7.81
C ILE A 262 -12.06 12.34 -9.07
N GLY A 263 -12.42 11.07 -9.26
CA GLY A 263 -13.15 10.61 -10.44
C GLY A 263 -13.49 9.12 -10.40
N MET A 264 -14.26 8.70 -11.40
CA MET A 264 -14.56 7.31 -11.73
C MET A 264 -13.53 6.85 -12.77
N ASN A 265 -12.96 5.66 -12.59
CA ASN A 265 -11.99 5.07 -13.51
C ASN A 265 -12.69 4.11 -14.49
N PRO A 266 -12.15 3.87 -15.71
CA PRO A 266 -11.06 4.61 -16.33
C PRO A 266 -11.42 6.09 -16.56
N MET A 267 -10.45 6.98 -16.34
CA MET A 267 -10.67 8.42 -16.51
C MET A 267 -10.70 8.79 -18.01
N PRO A 268 -11.57 9.71 -18.44
CA PRO A 268 -11.53 10.23 -19.81
C PRO A 268 -10.16 10.85 -20.12
N GLY A 269 -9.53 10.40 -21.22
CA GLY A 269 -8.24 10.93 -21.68
C GLY A 269 -6.99 10.17 -21.21
N GLY A 270 -7.10 9.08 -20.44
CA GLY A 270 -5.94 8.24 -20.15
C GLY A 270 -6.22 7.06 -19.23
N TYR A 271 -5.76 5.87 -19.63
CA TYR A 271 -5.93 4.60 -18.91
C TYR A 271 -4.85 4.33 -17.84
N ARG A 272 -3.84 5.20 -17.70
CA ARG A 272 -2.66 4.96 -16.83
C ARG A 272 -2.70 5.71 -15.50
N CYS A 273 -3.44 6.81 -15.45
CA CYS A 273 -3.60 7.64 -14.26
C CYS A 273 -4.91 7.30 -13.55
N ILE A 274 -4.82 6.65 -12.40
CA ILE A 274 -5.97 6.23 -11.59
C ILE A 274 -6.37 7.37 -10.66
N ALA A 275 -7.62 7.80 -10.79
CA ALA A 275 -8.27 8.75 -9.90
C ALA A 275 -8.66 8.08 -8.58
N ARG A 276 -8.45 8.76 -7.45
CA ARG A 276 -8.75 8.27 -6.10
C ARG A 276 -9.48 9.32 -5.26
N ILE A 277 -10.27 8.86 -4.30
CA ILE A 277 -10.94 9.71 -3.32
C ILE A 277 -10.36 9.48 -1.92
N GLY A 278 -9.75 10.54 -1.36
CA GLY A 278 -9.12 10.50 -0.04
C GLY A 278 -10.14 10.41 1.09
N VAL A 279 -10.16 9.27 1.78
CA VAL A 279 -10.89 9.04 3.03
C VAL A 279 -10.24 9.87 4.13
N ARG A 280 -11.06 10.43 5.02
CA ARG A 280 -10.59 11.30 6.11
C ARG A 280 -11.16 10.82 7.44
N ARG A 281 -10.58 11.28 8.54
CA ARG A 281 -11.04 11.06 9.92
C ARG A 281 -12.55 11.28 10.13
N GLY A 282 -13.13 12.22 9.39
CA GLY A 282 -14.56 12.54 9.40
C GLY A 282 -15.39 11.96 8.23
N THR A 283 -14.90 10.96 7.50
CA THR A 283 -15.70 10.27 6.47
C THR A 283 -16.66 9.30 7.15
N ASP A 284 -17.94 9.66 7.16
CA ASP A 284 -19.02 8.84 7.71
C ASP A 284 -19.44 7.69 6.75
N PRO A 285 -20.08 6.62 7.26
CA PRO A 285 -20.56 5.49 6.45
C PRO A 285 -21.50 5.89 5.30
N THR A 286 -22.37 6.89 5.48
CA THR A 286 -23.31 7.37 4.44
C THR A 286 -22.56 8.04 3.28
N THR A 287 -21.51 8.81 3.59
CA THR A 287 -20.59 9.37 2.60
C THR A 287 -19.84 8.28 1.85
N LEU A 288 -19.36 7.25 2.54
CA LEU A 288 -18.71 6.10 1.90
C LEU A 288 -19.68 5.34 0.97
N GLN A 289 -20.92 5.09 1.41
CA GLN A 289 -21.95 4.40 0.62
C GLN A 289 -22.22 5.13 -0.71
N ARG A 290 -22.32 6.47 -0.70
CA ARG A 290 -22.42 7.27 -1.93
C ARG A 290 -21.25 7.04 -2.88
N TRP A 291 -20.02 7.04 -2.35
CA TRP A 291 -18.81 6.83 -3.14
C TRP A 291 -18.75 5.43 -3.75
N VAL A 292 -19.10 4.40 -2.97
CA VAL A 292 -19.22 3.01 -3.44
C VAL A 292 -20.27 2.87 -4.54
N SER A 293 -21.42 3.54 -4.42
CA SER A 293 -22.43 3.63 -5.49
C SER A 293 -22.01 4.48 -6.70
N GLY A 294 -20.80 5.06 -6.70
CA GLY A 294 -20.28 5.89 -7.78
C GLY A 294 -20.75 7.36 -7.79
N ASP A 295 -21.49 7.82 -6.77
CA ASP A 295 -21.85 9.23 -6.64
C ASP A 295 -20.71 10.05 -6.02
N LEU A 296 -19.89 10.59 -6.92
CA LEU A 296 -18.78 11.50 -6.61
C LEU A 296 -19.11 12.96 -6.96
N ARG A 297 -20.38 13.33 -7.18
CA ARG A 297 -20.75 14.67 -7.72
C ARG A 297 -20.30 15.80 -6.80
N ARG A 298 -20.60 15.70 -5.50
CA ARG A 298 -20.25 16.70 -4.48
C ARG A 298 -18.74 16.87 -4.37
N GLU A 299 -17.99 15.78 -4.49
CA GLU A 299 -16.57 15.72 -4.29
C GLU A 299 -15.80 16.18 -5.53
N ARG A 300 -16.31 15.91 -6.74
CA ARG A 300 -15.84 16.52 -8.00
C ARG A 300 -16.05 18.04 -8.02
N VAL A 301 -17.23 18.53 -7.60
CA VAL A 301 -17.50 19.98 -7.48
C VAL A 301 -16.55 20.62 -6.47
N ARG A 302 -16.39 20.02 -5.28
CA ARG A 302 -15.45 20.51 -4.26
C ARG A 302 -14.00 20.51 -4.75
N ALA A 303 -13.59 19.49 -5.51
CA ALA A 303 -12.26 19.43 -6.10
C ALA A 303 -12.03 20.55 -7.12
N ALA A 304 -12.98 20.78 -8.03
CA ALA A 304 -12.90 21.84 -9.03
C ALA A 304 -12.80 23.23 -8.39
N LEU A 305 -13.61 23.52 -7.37
CA LEU A 305 -13.55 24.78 -6.62
C LEU A 305 -12.20 25.00 -5.93
N LEU A 306 -11.60 23.94 -5.36
CA LEU A 306 -10.27 23.99 -4.75
C LEU A 306 -9.12 24.02 -5.77
N ASP A 307 -9.37 23.67 -7.04
CA ASP A 307 -8.36 23.69 -8.09
C ASP A 307 -8.15 25.09 -8.70
N ILE A 308 -9.16 25.97 -8.62
CA ILE A 308 -9.06 27.38 -9.01
C ILE A 308 -7.89 28.09 -8.28
N PRO A 309 -7.83 28.15 -6.93
CA PRO A 309 -6.70 28.77 -6.23
C PRO A 309 -5.39 27.97 -6.39
N LYS A 310 -5.43 26.65 -6.62
CA LYS A 310 -4.21 25.88 -6.94
C LYS A 310 -3.58 26.32 -8.26
N ARG A 311 -4.39 26.58 -9.29
CA ARG A 311 -3.91 27.05 -10.60
C ARG A 311 -3.39 28.49 -10.54
N MET A 312 -4.00 29.34 -9.71
CA MET A 312 -3.58 30.73 -9.53
C MET A 312 -2.30 30.88 -8.68
N LEU A 313 -2.13 30.06 -7.64
CA LEU A 313 -1.00 30.17 -6.69
C LEU A 313 0.14 29.17 -6.94
N GLY A 314 -0.13 28.10 -7.69
CA GLY A 314 0.77 26.96 -7.86
C GLY A 314 0.71 25.96 -6.68
N ALA A 315 0.95 24.68 -6.97
CA ALA A 315 0.77 23.59 -6.01
C ALA A 315 1.56 23.75 -4.70
N ARG A 316 2.80 24.26 -4.75
CA ARG A 316 3.63 24.52 -3.56
C ARG A 316 3.04 25.59 -2.65
N ALA A 317 2.60 26.71 -3.21
CA ALA A 317 2.01 27.80 -2.42
C ALA A 317 0.64 27.39 -1.87
N TYR A 318 -0.18 26.67 -2.64
CA TYR A 318 -1.43 26.10 -2.14
C TYR A 318 -1.21 25.12 -0.99
N SER A 319 -0.22 24.21 -1.08
CA SER A 319 0.09 23.31 0.03
C SER A 319 0.54 24.07 1.28
N LYS A 320 1.36 25.14 1.14
CA LYS A 320 1.72 26.03 2.25
C LYS A 320 0.47 26.73 2.83
N LEU A 321 -0.37 27.33 2.01
CA LEU A 321 -1.63 27.99 2.41
C LEU A 321 -2.60 27.03 3.12
N ARG A 322 -2.78 25.80 2.60
CA ARG A 322 -3.65 24.79 3.20
C ARG A 322 -3.22 24.42 4.61
N ARG A 323 -1.91 24.30 4.87
CA ARG A 323 -1.39 24.04 6.23
C ARG A 323 -1.71 25.17 7.20
N VAL A 324 -1.57 26.43 6.77
CA VAL A 324 -1.96 27.60 7.58
C VAL A 324 -3.45 27.57 7.90
N LEU A 325 -4.30 27.27 6.91
CA LEU A 325 -5.75 27.14 7.10
C LEU A 325 -6.15 25.95 8.00
N LEU A 326 -5.27 24.96 8.19
CA LEU A 326 -5.46 23.82 9.10
C LEU A 326 -4.78 24.04 10.46
N GLY A 327 -4.15 25.20 10.70
CA GLY A 327 -3.51 25.54 11.97
C GLY A 327 -2.11 24.95 12.19
N ASP A 328 -1.49 24.35 11.16
CA ASP A 328 -0.13 23.81 11.29
C ASP A 328 0.90 24.94 11.39
N ALA A 329 1.83 24.83 12.34
CA ALA A 329 2.90 25.81 12.52
C ALA A 329 3.85 25.90 11.31
N PHE A 330 4.22 27.13 10.91
CA PHE A 330 5.28 27.36 9.93
C PHE A 330 6.63 26.87 10.46
N GLY A 331 7.24 25.86 9.82
CA GLY A 331 8.63 25.50 10.14
C GLY A 331 9.19 24.27 9.42
N ARG A 332 8.39 23.23 9.19
CA ARG A 332 8.88 21.97 8.59
C ARG A 332 8.39 21.80 7.16
N GLU A 333 9.27 21.47 6.23
CA GLU A 333 8.89 21.12 4.85
C GLU A 333 8.56 19.62 4.70
N HIS A 334 8.96 18.79 5.66
CA HIS A 334 8.64 17.36 5.71
C HIS A 334 7.35 17.09 6.50
N PHE A 335 6.45 16.31 5.89
CA PHE A 335 5.11 15.98 6.41
C PHE A 335 5.15 15.10 7.69
N PHE A 336 6.29 14.48 7.98
CA PHE A 336 6.43 13.37 8.95
C PHE A 336 7.50 13.63 10.03
N GLU A 337 7.96 14.87 10.23
CA GLU A 337 8.97 15.20 11.25
C GLU A 337 8.35 15.91 12.50
N PRO A 338 8.59 15.39 13.74
CA PRO A 338 7.90 15.78 14.99
C PRO A 338 8.57 16.91 15.80
#